data_AF-A0A2H1FEV6-F1
#
_entry.id   AF-A0A2H1FEV6-F1
#
_cell.length_a   1.000
_cell.length_b   1.000
_cell.length_c   1.000
_cell.angle_alpha   90.00
_cell.angle_beta   90.00
_cell.angle_gamma   90.00
#
_symmetry.space_group_name_H-M   'P 1'
#
loop_
_entity.id
_entity.type
_entity.pdbx_description
1 polymer ?
#
loop_
_entity_poly.entity_id
_entity_poly.type
_entity_poly.pdbx_seq_one_letter_code
_entity_poly.pdbx_strand_id
1 'polypeptide(L)' 'MGLSFVLEIILQKQRSRVNNGNNYYKYRVTIPVQIVEQLRLKKGEKLDVSVTENVIIIRKVLY' A
#
# COMPACT_ATOMS: atom_id res chain seq x y z
N MET A 1 3.76 -23.62 -17.04
CA MET A 1 4.67 -23.25 -15.95
C MET A 1 4.50 -21.77 -15.68
N GLY A 2 3.84 -21.39 -14.58
CA GLY A 2 3.60 -19.98 -14.26
C GLY A 2 4.81 -19.39 -13.55
N LEU A 3 5.42 -18.36 -14.13
CA LEU A 3 6.43 -17.54 -13.46
C LEU A 3 5.76 -16.83 -12.29
N SER A 4 6.10 -17.25 -11.07
CA SER A 4 5.77 -16.50 -9.84
C SER A 4 6.73 -15.31 -9.76
N PHE A 5 6.22 -14.10 -9.94
CA PHE A 5 6.99 -12.87 -9.74
C PHE A 5 6.80 -12.41 -8.30
N VAL A 6 7.89 -12.37 -7.53
CA VAL A 6 7.89 -11.73 -6.21
C VAL A 6 8.00 -10.23 -6.45
N LEU A 7 6.96 -9.50 -6.05
CA LEU A 7 6.87 -8.06 -6.21
C LEU A 7 7.37 -7.38 -4.92
N GLU A 8 8.57 -6.82 -4.94
CA GLU A 8 9.10 -6.10 -3.79
C GLU A 8 8.42 -4.73 -3.64
N ILE A 9 7.73 -4.54 -2.51
CA ILE A 9 7.11 -3.27 -2.16
C ILE A 9 8.02 -2.56 -1.16
N ILE A 10 8.65 -1.47 -1.61
CA ILE A 10 9.49 -0.64 -0.74
C ILE A 10 8.60 0.25 0.12
N LEU A 11 8.62 0.03 1.44
CA LEU A 11 7.95 0.90 2.41
C LEU A 11 8.89 2.04 2.81
N GLN A 12 8.63 3.24 2.31
CA GLN A 12 9.38 4.43 2.74
C GLN A 12 8.76 5.02 4.00
N LYS A 13 9.46 4.89 5.12
CA LYS A 13 9.09 5.50 6.40
C LYS A 13 9.43 6.99 6.38
N GLN A 14 8.42 7.84 6.47
CA GLN A 14 8.61 9.28 6.60
C GLN A 14 8.03 9.76 7.94
N ARG A 15 8.81 10.51 8.72
CA ARG A 15 8.32 11.11 9.98
C ARG A 15 7.27 12.17 9.61
N SER A 16 6.07 12.04 10.16
CA SER A 16 4.93 12.87 9.75
C SER A 16 4.57 13.95 10.76
N ARG A 17 4.72 13.67 12.05
CA ARG A 17 4.44 14.62 13.13
C ARG A 17 5.10 14.18 14.44
N VAL A 18 5.42 15.12 15.30
CA VAL A 18 5.72 14.88 16.73
C VAL A 18 4.62 15.54 17.53
N ASN A 19 3.99 14.81 18.46
CA ASN A 19 3.01 15.38 19.37
C ASN A 19 3.16 14.73 20.75
N ASN A 20 3.34 15.52 21.82
CA ASN A 20 3.55 15.05 23.19
C ASN A 20 4.60 13.92 23.33
N GLY A 21 5.75 14.07 22.66
CA GLY A 21 6.81 13.06 22.69
C GLY A 21 6.57 11.81 21.83
N ASN A 22 5.37 11.63 21.28
CA ASN A 22 5.05 10.52 20.39
C ASN A 22 5.35 10.87 18.93
N ASN A 23 6.10 9.99 18.27
CA ASN A 23 6.44 10.09 16.86
C ASN A 23 5.35 9.44 16.00
N TYR A 24 4.71 10.24 15.17
CA TYR A 24 3.81 9.75 14.13
C TYR A 24 4.61 9.59 12.83
N TYR A 25 4.38 8.48 12.15
CA TYR A 25 5.01 8.16 10.88
C TYR A 25 3.93 8.05 9.80
N LYS A 26 4.26 8.52 8.60
CA LYS A 26 3.51 8.23 7.38
C LYS A 26 4.36 7.26 6.57
N TYR A 27 3.69 6.28 5.98
CA TYR A 27 4.31 5.37 5.03
C TYR A 27 3.82 5.73 3.65
N ARG A 28 4.76 5.86 2.70
CA ARG A 28 4.43 5.95 1.28
C ARG A 28 4.73 4.59 0.66
N VAL A 29 3.74 4.04 -0.01
CA VAL A 29 3.83 2.75 -0.72
C VAL A 29 3.72 3.01 -2.21
N THR A 30 4.69 2.54 -2.97
CA THR A 30 4.63 2.57 -4.43
C THR A 30 3.97 1.28 -4.91
N ILE A 31 2.87 1.38 -5.63
CA ILE A 31 2.21 0.24 -6.27
C ILE A 31 2.84 0.07 -7.66
N PRO A 32 3.40 -1.10 -7.99
CA PRO A 32 3.97 -1.33 -9.31
C PRO A 32 2.92 -1.22 -10.42
N VAL A 33 3.35 -0.68 -11.56
CA VAL A 33 2.46 -0.32 -12.68
C VAL A 33 1.66 -1.53 -13.19
N GLN A 34 2.25 -2.72 -13.17
CA GLN A 34 1.58 -3.96 -13.59
C GLN A 34 0.34 -4.26 -12.73
N ILE A 35 0.42 -4.01 -11.42
CA ILE A 35 -0.72 -4.21 -10.50
C ILE A 35 -1.79 -3.15 -10.76
N VAL A 36 -1.37 -1.90 -11.00
CA VAL A 36 -2.29 -0.79 -11.36
C VAL A 36 -3.06 -1.14 -12.63
N GLU A 37 -2.39 -1.68 -13.65
CA GLU A 37 -2.99 -2.10 -14.92
C GLU A 37 -3.92 -3.31 -14.75
N GLN A 38 -3.45 -4.36 -14.06
CA GLN A 38 -4.23 -5.58 -13.81
C GLN A 38 -5.52 -5.29 -13.05
N LEU A 39 -5.45 -4.46 -12.00
CA LEU A 39 -6.61 -4.09 -11.21
C LEU A 39 -7.38 -2.90 -11.81
N ARG A 40 -6.90 -2.32 -12.92
CA ARG A 40 -7.46 -1.12 -13.56
C ARG A 40 -7.71 0.00 -12.54
N LEU A 41 -6.71 0.28 -11.69
CA LEU A 41 -6.79 1.32 -10.67
C LEU A 41 -6.73 2.70 -11.32
N LYS A 42 -7.52 3.64 -10.81
CA LYS A 42 -7.52 5.04 -11.25
C LYS A 42 -6.88 5.93 -10.19
N LYS A 43 -6.26 7.01 -10.65
CA LYS A 43 -5.73 8.04 -9.74
C LYS A 43 -6.87 8.62 -8.90
N GLY A 44 -6.69 8.65 -7.59
CA GLY A 44 -7.70 9.16 -6.64
C GLY A 44 -8.79 8.15 -6.28
N GLU A 45 -8.74 6.92 -6.79
CA GLU A 45 -9.64 5.85 -6.39
C GLU A 45 -9.43 5.48 -4.92
N LYS A 46 -10.53 5.20 -4.22
CA LYS A 46 -10.47 4.73 -2.83
C LYS A 46 -10.19 3.23 -2.82
N LEU A 47 -9.24 2.83 -1.99
CA LEU A 47 -8.92 1.43 -1.73
C LEU A 47 -9.33 1.08 -0.30
N ASP A 48 -9.78 -0.15 -0.10
CA ASP A 48 -9.99 -0.69 1.23
C ASP A 48 -8.65 -1.17 1.79
N VAL A 49 -8.38 -0.89 3.07
CA VAL A 49 -7.13 -1.26 3.73
C VAL A 49 -7.46 -1.96 5.04
N SER A 50 -7.04 -3.21 5.15
CA SER A 50 -7.15 -4.00 6.37
C SER A 50 -5.78 -4.41 6.86
N VAL A 51 -5.59 -4.44 8.18
CA VAL A 51 -4.36 -4.90 8.82
C VAL A 51 -4.69 -6.15 9.61
N THR A 52 -3.98 -7.24 9.33
CA THR A 52 -4.14 -8.53 10.03
C THR A 52 -2.77 -8.96 10.53
N GLU A 53 -2.63 -9.07 11.85
CA GLU A 53 -1.38 -9.41 12.56
C GLU A 53 -0.14 -8.65 12.05
N ASN A 54 0.52 -9.16 11.00
CA ASN A 54 1.73 -8.59 10.40
C ASN A 54 1.60 -8.26 8.90
N VAL A 55 0.39 -8.32 8.34
CA VAL A 55 0.11 -8.15 6.91
C VAL A 55 -0.86 -6.97 6.71
N ILE A 56 -0.50 -6.08 5.78
CA ILE A 56 -1.40 -5.03 5.29
C ILE A 56 -1.99 -5.52 3.98
N ILE A 57 -3.31 -5.70 3.93
CA ILE A 57 -4.05 -6.11 2.75
C ILE A 57 -4.79 -4.90 2.20
N ILE A 58 -4.46 -4.51 0.98
CA ILE A 58 -5.10 -3.41 0.24
C ILE A 58 -5.97 -4.02 -0.85
N ARG A 59 -7.26 -3.70 -0.88
CA ARG A 59 -8.23 -4.24 -1.85
C ARG A 59 -8.86 -3.12 -2.68
N LYS A 60 -9.12 -3.42 -3.96
CA LYS A 60 -9.98 -2.57 -4.79
C LYS A 60 -11.42 -2.73 -4.31
N VAL A 61 -12.12 -1.61 -4.11
CA VAL A 61 -13.55 -1.63 -3.80
C VAL A 61 -14.33 -1.84 -5.11
N LEU A 62 -15.12 -2.90 -5.17
CA LEU A 62 -16.02 -3.18 -6.30
C LEU A 62 -17.41 -2.65 -5.90
N TYR A 63 -17.88 -1.62 -6.60
CA TYR A 63 -19.26 -1.15 -6.54
C TYR A 63 -20.01 -1.65 -7.77
#